data_AF-A0A0M0X2V0-F1
#
_entry.id   AF-A0A0M0X2V0-F1
#
_cell.length_a   1.000
_cell.length_b   1.000
_cell.length_c   1.000
_cell.angle_alpha   90.00
_cell.angle_beta   90.00
_cell.angle_gamma   90.00
#
_symmetry.space_group_name_H-M   'P 1'
#
loop_
_entity.id
_entity.type
_entity.pdbx_description
1 polymer ?
#
loop_
_entity_poly.entity_id
_entity_poly.type
_entity_poly.pdbx_seq_one_letter_code
_entity_poly.pdbx_strand_id
1 'polypeptide(L)'
;MESKVNYPFIYFLMELNTVFVFRIKTHNYLNASDLMDYSEWKAFELQHHAQFETFNHEESEAIEGWGFWLEQDKLSDIVEIINDCIQQHRSVDQRLTTQAFHIVSSESAAGSVRVVLAPPKHVIGFPDCFSIGPLWKLEEKRGQAFRNDWLFENINDGQEDVYQNKFTNTLREIEDISNHVPIYIWYGNNADEQCGLRFFLYLLRDKSNEIFLINTTEHNKTHCPTSHLSSQQLAQLFMNIAENKPLTTQARLIFHNEWETLSQTNDVLRLWINNEIQGVPENYFDPLIIETIERLHNEQSTKDFIKTGTVIAELLPLIEELPSVFFLECRIRFLVYSGMLALKGIPKSMRHYSVKLRE
;
A
#
# COMPACT_ATOMS: atom_id res chain seq x y z
N MET A 1 13.25 -8.95 -22.35
CA MET A 1 12.14 -8.25 -23.03
C MET A 1 12.70 -6.92 -23.47
N GLU A 2 12.61 -6.60 -24.76
CA GLU A 2 13.00 -5.29 -25.28
C GLU A 2 11.75 -4.43 -25.46
N SER A 3 11.85 -3.12 -25.23
CA SER A 3 10.73 -2.22 -25.37
C SER A 3 11.13 -0.90 -25.99
N LYS A 4 10.25 -0.32 -26.80
CA LYS A 4 10.39 1.04 -27.32
C LYS A 4 9.07 1.80 -27.24
N VAL A 5 9.16 3.12 -27.18
CA VAL A 5 8.00 4.02 -27.04
C VAL A 5 7.88 4.90 -28.27
N ASN A 6 6.69 4.94 -28.87
CA ASN A 6 6.28 5.94 -29.84
C ASN A 6 4.86 6.38 -29.47
N TYR A 7 4.77 7.35 -28.55
CA TYR A 7 3.52 7.75 -27.89
C TYR A 7 2.40 8.06 -28.91
N PRO A 8 1.17 7.53 -28.72
CA PRO A 8 0.65 6.85 -27.52
C PRO A 8 0.87 5.32 -27.51
N PHE A 9 1.78 4.80 -28.33
CA PHE A 9 2.04 3.36 -28.45
C PHE A 9 3.33 2.94 -27.76
N ILE A 10 3.29 1.79 -27.11
CA ILE A 10 4.45 1.11 -26.55
C ILE A 10 4.56 -0.25 -27.20
N TYR A 11 5.77 -0.62 -27.60
CA TYR A 11 6.08 -1.84 -28.30
C TYR A 11 6.91 -2.70 -27.37
N PHE A 12 6.50 -3.95 -27.20
CA PHE A 12 7.18 -4.96 -26.40
C PHE A 12 7.57 -6.10 -27.33
N LEU A 13 8.87 -6.29 -27.53
CA LEU A 13 9.37 -7.48 -28.20
C LEU A 13 9.37 -8.63 -27.18
N MET A 14 8.48 -9.59 -27.44
CA MET A 14 8.29 -10.79 -26.65
C MET A 14 8.48 -12.01 -27.54
N GLU A 15 8.98 -13.10 -26.97
CA GLU A 15 9.37 -14.28 -27.75
C GLU A 15 10.41 -13.90 -28.83
N LEU A 16 10.80 -14.80 -29.73
CA LEU A 16 11.94 -14.53 -30.62
C LEU A 16 11.67 -13.44 -31.67
N ASN A 17 10.41 -13.24 -32.09
CA ASN A 17 10.05 -12.33 -33.17
C ASN A 17 8.64 -11.71 -33.03
N THR A 18 7.96 -11.83 -31.89
CA THR A 18 6.59 -11.33 -31.73
C THR A 18 6.61 -9.96 -31.06
N VAL A 19 5.98 -8.96 -31.67
CA VAL A 19 5.85 -7.62 -31.09
C VAL A 19 4.42 -7.40 -30.62
N PHE A 20 4.26 -7.16 -29.34
CA PHE A 20 3.00 -6.69 -28.76
C PHE A 20 3.02 -5.16 -28.69
N VAL A 21 1.97 -4.54 -29.20
CA VAL A 21 1.80 -3.09 -29.23
C VAL A 21 0.65 -2.74 -28.32
N PHE A 22 0.96 -2.02 -27.25
CA PHE A 22 -0.01 -1.46 -26.32
C PHE A 22 -0.30 -0.01 -26.67
N ARG A 23 -1.57 0.39 -26.71
CA ARG A 23 -1.99 1.77 -26.93
C ARG A 23 -2.48 2.39 -25.62
N ILE A 24 -1.77 3.40 -25.13
CA ILE A 24 -2.22 4.21 -23.99
C ILE A 24 -3.46 5.02 -24.39
N LYS A 25 -4.57 4.82 -23.65
CA LYS A 25 -5.82 5.58 -23.83
C LYS A 25 -6.25 6.37 -22.59
N THR A 26 -5.49 6.27 -21.49
CA THR A 26 -5.83 6.86 -20.20
C THR A 26 -4.70 7.74 -19.66
N HIS A 27 -5.04 8.63 -18.72
CA HIS A 27 -4.10 9.40 -17.92
C HIS A 27 -3.95 8.87 -16.49
N ASN A 28 -4.69 7.81 -16.14
CA ASN A 28 -4.56 7.14 -14.85
C ASN A 28 -3.48 6.07 -14.93
N TYR A 29 -2.74 5.91 -13.83
CA TYR A 29 -1.81 4.80 -13.71
C TYR A 29 -2.54 3.45 -13.71
N LEU A 30 -1.93 2.49 -14.39
CA LEU A 30 -2.46 1.14 -14.56
C LEU A 30 -1.85 0.18 -13.56
N ASN A 31 -2.56 -0.91 -13.27
CA ASN A 31 -2.05 -2.07 -12.54
C ASN A 31 -2.10 -3.31 -13.46
N ALA A 32 -1.53 -4.42 -12.98
CA ALA A 32 -1.47 -5.69 -13.71
C ALA A 32 -2.84 -6.15 -14.25
N SER A 33 -3.93 -5.94 -13.50
CA SER A 33 -5.27 -6.35 -13.93
C SER A 33 -5.86 -5.47 -15.03
N ASP A 34 -5.43 -4.21 -15.14
CA ASP A 34 -5.89 -3.32 -16.21
C ASP A 34 -5.32 -3.72 -17.58
N LEU A 35 -4.15 -4.38 -17.59
CA LEU A 35 -3.52 -4.88 -18.83
C LEU A 35 -4.24 -6.08 -19.43
N MET A 36 -5.21 -6.66 -18.72
CA MET A 36 -6.04 -7.78 -19.20
C MET A 36 -7.10 -7.33 -20.21
N ASP A 37 -7.30 -6.02 -20.42
CA ASP A 37 -8.12 -5.52 -21.52
C ASP A 37 -7.37 -5.66 -22.87
N TYR A 38 -7.64 -6.77 -23.55
CA TYR A 38 -7.06 -7.07 -24.86
C TYR A 38 -7.40 -6.05 -25.96
N SER A 39 -8.39 -5.15 -25.76
CA SER A 39 -8.74 -4.12 -26.74
C SER A 39 -7.69 -3.02 -26.90
N GLU A 40 -6.72 -2.96 -25.99
CA GLU A 40 -5.61 -2.00 -26.01
C GLU A 40 -4.35 -2.58 -26.64
N TRP A 41 -4.36 -3.87 -26.95
CA TRP A 41 -3.22 -4.62 -27.45
C TRP A 41 -3.41 -5.06 -28.91
N LYS A 42 -2.29 -5.16 -29.63
CA LYS A 42 -2.19 -5.82 -30.93
C LYS A 42 -0.89 -6.62 -30.98
N ALA A 43 -0.87 -7.73 -31.71
CA ALA A 43 0.32 -8.54 -31.92
C ALA A 43 0.75 -8.53 -33.38
N PHE A 44 2.06 -8.56 -33.62
CA PHE A 44 2.68 -8.55 -34.94
C PHE A 44 3.87 -9.49 -34.96
N GLU A 45 4.14 -10.12 -36.11
CA GLU A 45 5.29 -10.99 -36.29
C GLU A 45 6.37 -10.25 -37.09
N LEU A 46 7.60 -10.23 -36.56
CA LEU A 46 8.76 -9.75 -37.27
C LEU A 46 9.38 -10.87 -38.10
N GLN A 47 9.90 -10.52 -39.27
CA GLN A 47 10.69 -11.47 -40.06
C GLN A 47 12.06 -11.70 -39.40
N HIS A 48 12.65 -10.65 -38.83
CA HIS A 48 13.91 -10.70 -38.10
C HIS A 48 13.91 -9.78 -36.89
N HIS A 49 14.40 -10.27 -35.76
CA HIS A 49 14.62 -9.51 -34.52
C HIS A 49 15.28 -8.13 -34.73
N ALA A 50 16.24 -8.01 -35.64
CA ALA A 50 16.94 -6.75 -35.93
C ALA A 50 16.03 -5.62 -36.46
N GLN A 51 14.80 -5.94 -36.87
CA GLN A 51 13.82 -4.98 -37.35
C GLN A 51 13.07 -4.27 -36.22
N PHE A 52 13.20 -4.74 -34.97
CA PHE A 52 12.39 -4.23 -33.85
C PHE A 52 12.52 -2.72 -33.66
N GLU A 53 13.74 -2.18 -33.67
CA GLU A 53 13.98 -0.73 -33.49
C GLU A 53 13.25 0.13 -34.53
N THR A 54 13.22 -0.31 -35.79
CA THR A 54 12.58 0.43 -36.90
C THR A 54 11.14 0.02 -37.17
N PHE A 55 10.61 -1.01 -36.49
CA PHE A 55 9.27 -1.54 -36.73
C PHE A 55 8.16 -0.48 -36.53
N ASN A 56 7.24 -0.40 -37.49
CA ASN A 56 6.04 0.44 -37.41
C ASN A 56 4.79 -0.43 -37.62
N HIS A 57 3.90 -0.42 -36.63
CA HIS A 57 2.71 -1.28 -36.63
C HIS A 57 1.64 -0.82 -37.63
N GLU A 58 1.66 0.44 -38.07
CA GLU A 58 0.72 0.97 -39.08
C GLU A 58 1.01 0.43 -40.49
N GLU A 59 2.23 -0.10 -40.70
CA GLU A 59 2.69 -0.66 -41.97
C GLU A 59 2.56 -2.19 -42.03
N SER A 60 1.99 -2.81 -40.99
CA SER A 60 1.93 -4.27 -40.82
C SER A 60 0.52 -4.75 -40.52
N GLU A 61 0.20 -5.98 -40.91
CA GLU A 61 -1.06 -6.63 -40.55
C GLU A 61 -0.95 -7.26 -39.15
N ALA A 62 -1.96 -7.02 -38.32
CA ALA A 62 -2.01 -7.60 -36.98
C ALA A 62 -2.37 -9.08 -37.04
N ILE A 63 -1.76 -9.88 -36.17
CA ILE A 63 -2.12 -11.28 -35.97
C ILE A 63 -3.52 -11.33 -35.33
N GLU A 64 -4.36 -12.28 -35.76
CA GLU A 64 -5.64 -12.59 -35.10
C GLU A 64 -5.50 -13.79 -34.15
N GLY A 65 -6.32 -13.84 -33.10
CA GLY A 65 -6.35 -14.98 -32.18
C GLY A 65 -5.07 -15.17 -31.34
N TRP A 66 -4.30 -14.10 -31.16
CA TRP A 66 -3.10 -14.11 -30.32
C TRP A 66 -3.45 -14.10 -28.84
N GLY A 67 -2.50 -14.57 -28.03
CA GLY A 67 -2.50 -14.44 -26.58
C GLY A 67 -1.06 -14.53 -26.09
N PHE A 68 -0.77 -13.96 -24.94
CA PHE A 68 0.52 -14.16 -24.27
C PHE A 68 0.27 -14.60 -22.84
N TRP A 69 1.15 -15.47 -22.36
CA TRP A 69 1.24 -15.84 -20.96
C TRP A 69 2.51 -15.21 -20.39
N LEU A 70 2.35 -14.36 -19.38
CA LEU A 70 3.47 -13.73 -18.70
C LEU A 70 3.53 -14.21 -17.26
N GLU A 71 4.75 -14.41 -16.80
CA GLU A 71 5.05 -14.46 -15.38
C GLU A 71 4.70 -13.11 -14.76
N GLN A 72 4.29 -13.15 -13.51
CA GLN A 72 3.82 -11.96 -12.78
C GLN A 72 4.86 -10.85 -12.71
N ASP A 73 6.13 -11.20 -12.50
CA ASP A 73 7.24 -10.23 -12.47
C ASP A 73 7.36 -9.48 -13.79
N LYS A 74 7.21 -10.18 -14.93
CA LYS A 74 7.25 -9.55 -16.25
C LYS A 74 6.03 -8.66 -16.50
N LEU A 75 4.87 -9.04 -15.98
CA LEU A 75 3.68 -8.19 -16.05
C LEU A 75 3.90 -6.90 -15.25
N SER A 76 4.52 -7.00 -14.07
CA SER A 76 4.89 -5.84 -13.25
C SER A 76 5.87 -4.91 -13.99
N ASP A 77 6.88 -5.46 -14.68
CA ASP A 77 7.82 -4.68 -15.49
C ASP A 77 7.11 -3.92 -16.62
N ILE A 78 6.15 -4.54 -17.30
CA ILE A 78 5.35 -3.90 -18.36
C ILE A 78 4.51 -2.76 -17.78
N VAL A 79 3.86 -2.99 -16.63
CA VAL A 79 3.07 -1.96 -15.94
C VAL A 79 3.97 -0.76 -15.61
N GLU A 80 5.18 -0.99 -15.10
CA GLU A 80 6.15 0.07 -14.80
C GLU A 80 6.52 0.86 -16.07
N ILE A 81 6.85 0.20 -17.17
CA ILE A 81 7.17 0.87 -18.45
C ILE A 81 6.00 1.72 -18.96
N ILE A 82 4.78 1.19 -18.89
CA ILE A 82 3.58 1.90 -19.31
C ILE A 82 3.35 3.12 -18.42
N ASN A 83 3.45 2.95 -17.10
CA ASN A 83 3.21 4.03 -16.15
C ASN A 83 4.29 5.11 -16.19
N ASP A 84 5.55 4.76 -16.45
CA ASP A 84 6.61 5.74 -16.70
C ASP A 84 6.32 6.57 -17.95
N CYS A 85 5.83 5.93 -19.02
CA CYS A 85 5.39 6.63 -20.21
C CYS A 85 4.19 7.55 -19.93
N ILE A 86 3.18 7.06 -19.18
CA ILE A 86 2.04 7.86 -18.74
C ILE A 86 2.53 9.06 -17.93
N GLN A 87 3.40 8.88 -16.95
CA GLN A 87 3.92 9.96 -16.10
C GLN A 87 4.64 11.04 -16.93
N GLN A 88 5.50 10.64 -17.87
CA GLN A 88 6.23 11.57 -18.75
C GLN A 88 5.31 12.37 -19.67
N HIS A 89 4.21 11.76 -20.13
CA HIS A 89 3.26 12.36 -21.07
C HIS A 89 2.00 12.91 -20.39
N ARG A 90 1.91 12.80 -19.05
CA ARG A 90 0.88 13.42 -18.24
C ARG A 90 1.12 14.92 -18.32
N SER A 91 0.51 15.56 -19.32
CA SER A 91 0.43 17.01 -19.35
C SER A 91 -0.16 17.45 -18.01
N VAL A 92 0.53 18.38 -17.36
CA VAL A 92 0.02 19.68 -16.87
C VAL A 92 -1.49 19.95 -16.87
N ASP A 93 -2.33 19.32 -17.70
CA ASP A 93 -3.78 19.54 -17.75
C ASP A 93 -4.53 19.19 -16.46
N GLN A 94 -3.99 18.34 -15.58
CA GLN A 94 -4.55 18.20 -14.23
C GLN A 94 -4.39 19.45 -13.35
N ARG A 95 -3.63 20.47 -13.79
CA ARG A 95 -3.49 21.75 -13.09
C ARG A 95 -4.78 22.58 -13.07
N LEU A 96 -5.83 22.23 -13.82
CA LEU A 96 -6.98 23.11 -14.06
C LEU A 96 -8.26 22.81 -13.25
N THR A 97 -8.34 21.71 -12.48
CA THR A 97 -9.59 21.37 -11.75
C THR A 97 -9.43 20.95 -10.29
N THR A 98 -8.27 20.43 -9.87
CA THR A 98 -8.09 19.96 -8.49
C THR A 98 -7.72 21.12 -7.57
N GLN A 99 -8.61 21.43 -6.62
CA GLN A 99 -8.43 22.52 -5.66
C GLN A 99 -7.46 22.16 -4.53
N ALA A 100 -7.39 20.87 -4.15
CA ALA A 100 -6.50 20.36 -3.12
C ALA A 100 -6.30 18.85 -3.26
N PHE A 101 -5.16 18.36 -2.76
CA PHE A 101 -4.89 16.93 -2.58
C PHE A 101 -5.07 16.54 -1.12
N HIS A 102 -5.68 15.39 -0.87
CA HIS A 102 -5.76 14.79 0.47
C HIS A 102 -4.98 13.47 0.47
N ILE A 103 -4.09 13.27 1.44
CA ILE A 103 -3.26 12.07 1.56
C ILE A 103 -3.57 11.40 2.90
N VAL A 104 -3.78 10.08 2.89
CA VAL A 104 -4.12 9.29 4.08
C VAL A 104 -3.48 7.91 4.07
N SER A 105 -3.18 7.37 5.25
CA SER A 105 -2.99 5.92 5.46
C SER A 105 -4.30 5.37 6.02
N SER A 106 -5.01 4.41 5.42
CA SER A 106 -4.77 3.60 4.22
C SER A 106 -5.87 3.82 3.15
N GLU A 107 -5.95 2.97 2.11
CA GLU A 107 -7.07 2.95 1.14
C GLU A 107 -8.47 2.96 1.79
N SER A 108 -8.63 2.28 2.93
CA SER A 108 -9.88 2.31 3.69
C SER A 108 -10.18 3.70 4.23
N ALA A 109 -9.18 4.40 4.77
CA ALA A 109 -9.31 5.78 5.21
C ALA A 109 -9.58 6.72 4.03
N ALA A 110 -9.00 6.46 2.86
CA ALA A 110 -9.27 7.23 1.65
C ALA A 110 -10.73 7.10 1.23
N GLY A 111 -11.32 5.91 1.33
CA GLY A 111 -12.75 5.69 1.16
C GLY A 111 -13.59 6.57 2.08
N SER A 112 -13.29 6.57 3.39
CA SER A 112 -14.01 7.39 4.38
C SER A 112 -13.88 8.89 4.12
N VAL A 113 -12.68 9.38 3.81
CA VAL A 113 -12.44 10.80 3.49
C VAL A 113 -13.14 11.21 2.18
N ARG A 114 -13.11 10.34 1.16
CA ARG A 114 -13.83 10.59 -0.10
C ARG A 114 -15.32 10.77 0.14
N VAL A 115 -15.96 10.06 1.06
CA VAL A 115 -17.40 10.25 1.33
C VAL A 115 -17.72 11.68 1.80
N VAL A 116 -16.79 12.30 2.52
CA VAL A 116 -17.02 13.58 3.22
C VAL A 116 -16.71 14.80 2.35
N LEU A 117 -15.76 14.69 1.44
CA LEU A 117 -15.34 15.83 0.60
C LEU A 117 -16.31 16.06 -0.57
N ALA A 118 -16.54 17.33 -0.92
CA ALA A 118 -17.30 17.71 -2.11
C ALA A 118 -16.41 17.64 -3.38
N PRO A 119 -16.93 17.20 -4.54
CA PRO A 119 -16.19 17.29 -5.81
C PRO A 119 -15.96 18.75 -6.26
N PRO A 120 -14.88 19.05 -7.00
CA PRO A 120 -13.78 18.14 -7.36
C PRO A 120 -12.88 17.86 -6.15
N LYS A 121 -12.65 16.57 -5.86
CA LYS A 121 -11.81 16.10 -4.75
C LYS A 121 -10.80 15.10 -5.27
N HIS A 122 -9.60 15.15 -4.72
CA HIS A 122 -8.56 14.18 -5.02
C HIS A 122 -7.99 13.65 -3.71
N VAL A 123 -8.15 12.34 -3.50
CA VAL A 123 -7.76 11.66 -2.25
C VAL A 123 -6.87 10.48 -2.61
N ILE A 124 -5.60 10.59 -2.22
CA ILE A 124 -4.57 9.58 -2.34
C ILE A 124 -4.63 8.70 -1.07
N GLY A 125 -5.04 7.45 -1.24
CA GLY A 125 -4.91 6.43 -0.21
C GLY A 125 -3.58 5.74 -0.36
N PHE A 126 -2.79 5.67 0.71
CA PHE A 126 -1.56 4.90 0.64
C PHE A 126 -1.85 3.41 0.88
N PRO A 127 -1.49 2.51 -0.06
CA PRO A 127 -1.90 1.11 -0.02
C PRO A 127 -0.95 0.28 0.85
N ASP A 128 -0.67 0.71 2.08
CA ASP A 128 0.28 0.06 2.97
C ASP A 128 -0.16 0.13 4.45
N CYS A 129 0.46 -0.69 5.29
CA CYS A 129 0.37 -0.69 6.74
C CYS A 129 1.75 -0.50 7.36
N PHE A 130 2.11 0.74 7.67
CA PHE A 130 3.41 1.16 8.18
C PHE A 130 3.70 0.72 9.62
N SER A 131 2.69 0.29 10.38
CA SER A 131 2.89 -0.26 11.72
C SER A 131 3.61 -1.62 11.71
N ILE A 132 3.69 -2.28 10.56
CA ILE A 132 4.32 -3.59 10.39
C ILE A 132 5.32 -3.61 9.23
N GLY A 133 6.23 -4.59 9.27
CA GLY A 133 7.26 -4.80 8.28
C GLY A 133 8.38 -3.76 8.33
N PRO A 134 9.46 -3.96 7.57
CA PRO A 134 10.57 -3.02 7.53
C PRO A 134 10.17 -1.72 6.84
N LEU A 135 10.59 -0.58 7.40
CA LEU A 135 10.50 0.75 6.78
C LEU A 135 11.86 1.22 6.23
N TRP A 136 12.85 0.31 6.25
CA TRP A 136 14.21 0.63 5.89
C TRP A 136 14.31 1.14 4.45
N LYS A 137 14.74 2.40 4.29
CA LYS A 137 14.92 3.07 2.99
C LYS A 137 13.73 2.94 2.04
N LEU A 138 12.52 3.07 2.56
CA LEU A 138 11.30 2.88 1.77
C LEU A 138 11.13 3.91 0.63
N GLU A 139 11.80 5.06 0.73
CA GLU A 139 11.94 6.04 -0.35
C GLU A 139 12.81 5.55 -1.53
N GLU A 140 13.56 4.46 -1.37
CA GLU A 140 14.43 3.89 -2.40
C GLU A 140 13.89 2.54 -2.91
N LYS A 141 14.10 2.24 -4.19
CA LYS A 141 13.67 0.96 -4.82
C LYS A 141 14.17 -0.29 -4.07
N ARG A 142 15.37 -0.25 -3.47
CA ARG A 142 15.89 -1.39 -2.68
C ARG A 142 15.12 -1.62 -1.38
N GLY A 143 14.67 -0.57 -0.72
CA GLY A 143 13.88 -0.69 0.51
C GLY A 143 12.46 -1.14 0.20
N GLN A 144 11.90 -0.67 -0.92
CA GLN A 144 10.62 -1.13 -1.45
C GLN A 144 10.65 -2.63 -1.76
N ALA A 145 11.69 -3.11 -2.43
CA ALA A 145 11.87 -4.55 -2.69
C ALA A 145 11.99 -5.35 -1.39
N PHE A 146 12.83 -4.91 -0.45
CA PHE A 146 12.99 -5.58 0.85
C PHE A 146 11.67 -5.66 1.65
N ARG A 147 10.87 -4.58 1.62
CA ARG A 147 9.55 -4.57 2.25
C ARG A 147 8.57 -5.49 1.54
N ASN A 148 8.55 -5.48 0.21
CA ASN A 148 7.69 -6.35 -0.60
C ASN A 148 7.96 -7.83 -0.30
N ASP A 149 9.24 -8.24 -0.26
CA ASP A 149 9.63 -9.61 0.08
C ASP A 149 9.16 -9.99 1.48
N TRP A 150 9.35 -9.11 2.46
CA TRP A 150 8.88 -9.34 3.82
C TRP A 150 7.36 -9.49 3.89
N LEU A 151 6.60 -8.61 3.21
CA LEU A 151 5.14 -8.69 3.18
C LEU A 151 4.68 -10.00 2.52
N PHE A 152 5.28 -10.37 1.38
CA PHE A 152 4.98 -11.61 0.66
C PHE A 152 5.21 -12.86 1.52
N GLU A 153 6.28 -12.91 2.30
CA GLU A 153 6.60 -14.06 3.15
C GLU A 153 5.75 -14.14 4.44
N ASN A 154 5.28 -13.00 4.94
CA ASN A 154 4.72 -12.89 6.29
C ASN A 154 3.23 -12.55 6.35
N ILE A 155 2.66 -11.87 5.35
CA ILE A 155 1.31 -11.33 5.41
C ILE A 155 0.40 -12.02 4.40
N ASN A 156 -0.70 -12.62 4.89
CA ASN A 156 -1.72 -13.29 4.08
C ASN A 156 -2.98 -12.42 3.99
N ASP A 157 -2.92 -11.32 3.25
CA ASP A 157 -4.05 -10.41 3.05
C ASP A 157 -4.75 -10.58 1.69
N GLY A 158 -4.18 -11.41 0.79
CA GLY A 158 -4.72 -11.66 -0.54
C GLY A 158 -4.54 -10.48 -1.49
N GLN A 159 -3.62 -9.55 -1.19
CA GLN A 159 -3.26 -8.40 -2.04
C GLN A 159 -1.85 -8.51 -2.62
N GLU A 160 -1.18 -9.65 -2.47
CA GLU A 160 0.21 -9.86 -2.85
C GLU A 160 0.43 -9.49 -4.33
N ASP A 161 -0.54 -9.84 -5.18
CA ASP A 161 -0.41 -9.69 -6.63
C ASP A 161 -0.48 -8.25 -7.16
N VAL A 162 -1.03 -7.33 -6.37
CA VAL A 162 -1.31 -5.96 -6.79
C VAL A 162 -0.60 -4.91 -5.93
N TYR A 163 -0.04 -5.31 -4.78
CA TYR A 163 0.59 -4.39 -3.82
C TYR A 163 1.70 -3.57 -4.47
N GLN A 164 2.67 -4.20 -5.14
CA GLN A 164 3.84 -3.51 -5.69
C GLN A 164 3.46 -2.43 -6.72
N ASN A 165 2.53 -2.72 -7.64
CA ASN A 165 2.09 -1.74 -8.63
C ASN A 165 1.29 -0.61 -7.96
N LYS A 166 0.39 -0.94 -7.02
CA LYS A 166 -0.37 0.08 -6.28
C LYS A 166 0.58 1.00 -5.51
N PHE A 167 1.52 0.45 -4.76
CA PHE A 167 2.51 1.20 -4.00
C PHE A 167 3.30 2.17 -4.90
N THR A 168 3.86 1.66 -6.00
CA THR A 168 4.65 2.50 -6.92
C THR A 168 3.80 3.57 -7.61
N ASN A 169 2.57 3.24 -8.01
CA ASN A 169 1.65 4.21 -8.59
C ASN A 169 1.25 5.31 -7.61
N THR A 170 1.05 4.97 -6.34
CA THR A 170 0.79 5.97 -5.30
C THR A 170 1.99 6.90 -5.10
N LEU A 171 3.22 6.38 -5.17
CA LEU A 171 4.42 7.23 -5.15
C LEU A 171 4.45 8.20 -6.34
N ARG A 172 4.18 7.70 -7.55
CA ARG A 172 4.07 8.54 -8.75
C ARG A 172 2.99 9.61 -8.58
N GLU A 173 1.83 9.25 -8.02
CA GLU A 173 0.73 10.20 -7.78
C GLU A 173 1.11 11.32 -6.81
N ILE A 174 1.86 11.01 -5.74
CA ILE A 174 2.40 12.00 -4.80
C ILE A 174 3.47 12.87 -5.47
N GLU A 175 4.34 12.27 -6.28
CA GLU A 175 5.37 12.98 -7.04
C GLU A 175 4.77 13.95 -8.06
N ASP A 176 3.64 13.58 -8.69
CA ASP A 176 2.97 14.40 -9.70
C ASP A 176 2.23 15.63 -9.12
N ILE A 177 2.08 15.71 -7.79
CA ILE A 177 1.39 16.85 -7.15
C ILE A 177 2.11 18.15 -7.51
N SER A 178 1.41 19.07 -8.14
CA SER A 178 1.93 20.39 -8.52
C SER A 178 2.28 21.22 -7.27
N ASN A 179 3.41 21.93 -7.32
CA ASN A 179 3.99 22.71 -6.22
C ASN A 179 3.11 23.84 -5.64
N HIS A 180 1.99 24.17 -6.28
CA HIS A 180 1.11 25.29 -5.90
C HIS A 180 -0.24 24.84 -5.35
N VAL A 181 -0.52 23.53 -5.34
CA VAL A 181 -1.82 23.01 -4.90
C VAL A 181 -1.73 22.64 -3.41
N PRO A 182 -2.64 23.11 -2.55
CA PRO A 182 -2.65 22.71 -1.14
C PRO A 182 -2.72 21.20 -0.94
N ILE A 183 -2.03 20.70 0.09
CA ILE A 183 -2.04 19.29 0.48
C ILE A 183 -2.57 19.16 1.90
N TYR A 184 -3.54 18.27 2.12
CA TYR A 184 -4.08 17.92 3.42
C TYR A 184 -3.64 16.50 3.78
N ILE A 185 -2.94 16.32 4.88
CA ILE A 185 -2.56 14.98 5.37
C ILE A 185 -3.43 14.65 6.58
N TRP A 186 -4.19 13.56 6.49
CA TRP A 186 -5.00 13.07 7.61
C TRP A 186 -4.24 11.97 8.32
N TYR A 187 -4.25 12.04 9.65
CA TYR A 187 -3.56 11.08 10.48
C TYR A 187 -4.20 11.00 11.87
N GLY A 188 -4.15 9.84 12.48
CA GLY A 188 -4.54 9.59 13.87
C GLY A 188 -3.32 9.31 14.74
N ASN A 189 -3.53 9.30 16.05
CA ASN A 189 -2.53 8.90 17.03
C ASN A 189 -2.41 7.36 17.11
N ASN A 190 -2.00 6.71 16.02
CA ASN A 190 -1.69 5.28 15.95
C ASN A 190 -0.42 5.07 15.10
N ALA A 191 0.29 3.96 15.30
CA ALA A 191 1.59 3.74 14.65
C ALA A 191 1.53 3.79 13.14
N ASP A 192 0.48 3.25 12.51
CA ASP A 192 0.34 3.23 11.06
C ASP A 192 0.30 4.64 10.47
N GLU A 193 -0.63 5.46 10.94
CA GLU A 193 -0.85 6.80 10.42
C GLU A 193 0.28 7.77 10.83
N GLN A 194 0.89 7.57 12.00
CA GLN A 194 2.01 8.39 12.45
C GLN A 194 3.27 8.08 11.64
N CYS A 195 3.56 6.82 11.32
CA CYS A 195 4.64 6.45 10.40
C CYS A 195 4.36 6.99 8.99
N GLY A 196 3.13 6.80 8.49
CA GLY A 196 2.69 7.32 7.19
C GLY A 196 2.86 8.83 7.08
N LEU A 197 2.47 9.60 8.10
CA LEU A 197 2.66 11.06 8.15
C LEU A 197 4.13 11.46 7.92
N ARG A 198 5.08 10.80 8.60
CA ARG A 198 6.52 11.08 8.43
C ARG A 198 6.96 10.76 7.01
N PHE A 199 6.55 9.60 6.51
CA PHE A 199 6.90 9.18 5.16
C PHE A 199 6.37 10.13 4.09
N PHE A 200 5.09 10.51 4.16
CA PHE A 200 4.47 11.42 3.20
C PHE A 200 5.15 12.78 3.22
N LEU A 201 5.44 13.33 4.41
CA LEU A 201 6.17 14.59 4.53
C LEU A 201 7.59 14.50 3.97
N TYR A 202 8.25 13.36 4.13
CA TYR A 202 9.57 13.11 3.54
C TYR A 202 9.51 13.00 2.01
N LEU A 203 8.50 12.34 1.43
CA LEU A 203 8.29 12.33 -0.03
C LEU A 203 8.04 13.74 -0.58
N LEU A 204 7.36 14.58 0.19
CA LEU A 204 7.04 15.97 -0.16
C LEU A 204 8.14 16.97 0.20
N ARG A 205 9.31 16.54 0.69
CA ARG A 205 10.34 17.43 1.28
C ARG A 205 10.82 18.54 0.35
N ASP A 206 10.94 18.25 -0.94
CA ASP A 206 11.43 19.18 -1.96
C ASP A 206 10.31 20.04 -2.58
N LYS A 207 9.05 19.83 -2.17
CA LYS A 207 7.91 20.56 -2.70
C LYS A 207 7.56 21.80 -1.89
N SER A 208 7.14 22.86 -2.58
CA SER A 208 6.77 24.17 -1.99
C SER A 208 5.30 24.27 -1.56
N ASN A 209 4.55 23.18 -1.61
CA ASN A 209 3.12 23.17 -1.28
C ASN A 209 2.86 23.67 0.15
N GLU A 210 1.75 24.38 0.33
CA GLU A 210 1.16 24.53 1.66
C GLU A 210 0.59 23.18 2.09
N ILE A 211 1.07 22.67 3.23
CA ILE A 211 0.67 21.38 3.79
C ILE A 211 -0.09 21.63 5.08
N PHE A 212 -1.29 21.06 5.20
CA PHE A 212 -2.15 21.15 6.37
C PHE A 212 -2.27 19.76 7.00
N LEU A 213 -2.12 19.69 8.31
CA LEU A 213 -2.25 18.45 9.06
C LEU A 213 -3.62 18.38 9.71
N ILE A 214 -4.26 17.21 9.61
CA ILE A 214 -5.58 16.94 10.21
C ILE A 214 -5.45 15.76 11.15
N ASN A 215 -5.34 16.05 12.44
CA ASN A 215 -5.31 15.01 13.45
C ASN A 215 -6.74 14.50 13.73
N THR A 216 -7.02 13.27 13.32
CA THR A 216 -8.34 12.67 13.44
C THR A 216 -8.67 12.20 14.86
N THR A 217 -7.68 12.19 15.75
CA THR A 217 -7.83 11.85 17.17
C THR A 217 -7.97 13.06 18.10
N GLU A 218 -7.79 14.30 17.63
CA GLU A 218 -7.91 15.51 18.46
C GLU A 218 -9.29 15.69 19.13
N HIS A 219 -10.33 15.09 18.56
CA HIS A 219 -11.69 15.14 19.09
C HIS A 219 -12.23 13.78 19.56
N ASN A 220 -11.41 12.73 19.51
CA ASN A 220 -11.82 11.38 19.86
C ASN A 220 -10.86 10.82 20.91
N LYS A 221 -11.37 10.43 22.08
CA LYS A 221 -10.54 9.92 23.19
C LYS A 221 -9.88 8.56 22.92
N THR A 222 -10.09 8.00 21.74
CA THR A 222 -9.65 6.66 21.34
C THR A 222 -8.65 6.78 20.20
N HIS A 223 -7.55 6.01 20.27
CA HIS A 223 -6.51 5.86 19.24
C HIS A 223 -7.00 5.13 17.96
N CYS A 224 -8.26 5.36 17.58
CA CYS A 224 -8.89 4.68 16.46
C CYS A 224 -8.29 5.17 15.13
N PRO A 225 -8.07 4.26 14.17
CA PRO A 225 -7.73 4.62 12.81
C PRO A 225 -8.76 5.57 12.18
N THR A 226 -8.29 6.43 11.27
CA THR A 226 -9.13 7.38 10.52
C THR A 226 -10.28 6.68 9.79
N SER A 227 -10.05 5.45 9.30
CA SER A 227 -11.07 4.64 8.63
C SER A 227 -12.26 4.25 9.53
N HIS A 228 -12.07 4.24 10.85
CA HIS A 228 -13.12 3.86 11.82
C HIS A 228 -13.99 5.05 12.25
N LEU A 229 -13.66 6.27 11.83
CA LEU A 229 -14.47 7.45 12.12
C LEU A 229 -15.69 7.51 11.23
N SER A 230 -16.81 7.96 11.80
CA SER A 230 -18.01 8.25 11.03
C SER A 230 -17.78 9.43 10.08
N SER A 231 -18.54 9.45 8.98
CA SER A 231 -18.53 10.58 8.03
C SER A 231 -18.84 11.92 8.71
N GLN A 232 -19.70 11.93 9.72
CA GLN A 232 -20.01 13.14 10.49
C GLN A 232 -18.80 13.66 11.27
N GLN A 233 -18.05 12.78 11.94
CA GLN A 233 -16.85 13.17 12.69
C GLN A 233 -15.77 13.74 11.76
N LEU A 234 -15.54 13.07 10.63
CA LEU A 234 -14.59 13.52 9.62
C LEU A 234 -15.01 14.86 8.98
N ALA A 235 -16.31 15.06 8.74
CA ALA A 235 -16.82 16.33 8.22
C ALA A 235 -16.61 17.49 9.20
N GLN A 236 -16.84 17.25 10.49
CA GLN A 236 -16.61 18.24 11.54
C GLN A 236 -15.13 18.62 11.64
N LEU A 237 -14.23 17.63 11.62
CA LEU A 237 -12.78 17.87 11.59
C LEU A 237 -12.37 18.74 10.40
N PHE A 238 -12.92 18.45 9.21
CA PHE A 238 -12.61 19.24 8.02
C PHE A 238 -13.13 20.67 8.08
N MET A 239 -14.35 20.89 8.59
CA MET A 239 -14.90 22.25 8.71
C MET A 239 -14.09 23.13 9.67
N ASN A 240 -13.53 22.54 10.73
CA ASN A 240 -12.72 23.26 11.71
C ASN A 240 -11.32 23.61 11.18
N ILE A 241 -10.90 23.07 10.03
CA ILE A 241 -9.55 23.26 9.48
C ILE A 241 -9.26 24.68 9.01
N ALA A 242 -10.29 25.51 8.79
CA ALA A 242 -10.12 26.88 8.34
C ALA A 242 -9.28 27.72 9.33
N GLU A 243 -9.15 27.26 10.58
CA GLU A 243 -8.32 27.87 11.62
C GLU A 243 -6.88 27.33 11.63
N ASN A 244 -6.59 26.21 10.95
CA ASN A 244 -5.28 25.60 10.92
C ASN A 244 -4.34 26.37 9.98
N LYS A 245 -3.14 26.64 10.49
CA LYS A 245 -2.06 27.23 9.69
C LYS A 245 -1.32 26.12 8.92
N PRO A 246 -0.79 26.43 7.72
CA PRO A 246 0.07 25.49 7.02
C PRO A 246 1.31 25.17 7.87
N LEU A 247 1.80 23.96 7.69
CA LEU A 247 2.95 23.42 8.41
C LEU A 247 4.19 24.29 8.10
N THR A 248 4.82 24.79 9.16
CA THR A 248 6.02 25.63 9.01
C THR A 248 7.21 24.82 8.48
N THR A 249 8.16 25.47 7.83
CA THR A 249 9.41 24.83 7.38
C THR A 249 10.16 24.14 8.54
N GLN A 250 10.16 24.74 9.73
CA GLN A 250 10.79 24.14 10.91
C GLN A 250 10.08 22.86 11.35
N ALA A 251 8.75 22.85 11.36
CA ALA A 251 7.98 21.65 11.70
C ALA A 251 8.16 20.55 10.65
N ARG A 252 8.22 20.89 9.36
CA ARG A 252 8.54 19.95 8.27
C ARG A 252 9.89 19.27 8.50
N LEU A 253 10.93 20.04 8.85
CA LEU A 253 12.27 19.52 9.11
C LEU A 253 12.30 18.52 10.28
N ILE A 254 11.49 18.74 11.33
CA ILE A 254 11.37 17.79 12.44
C ILE A 254 10.85 16.44 11.92
N PHE A 255 9.74 16.43 11.18
CA PHE A 255 9.20 15.20 10.60
C PHE A 255 10.15 14.52 9.61
N HIS A 256 10.95 15.30 8.87
CA HIS A 256 11.98 14.75 7.98
C HIS A 256 13.05 14.00 8.76
N ASN A 257 13.60 14.60 9.81
CA ASN A 257 14.61 13.95 10.65
C ASN A 257 14.04 12.72 11.38
N GLU A 258 12.77 12.78 11.79
CA GLU A 258 12.06 11.64 12.37
C GLU A 258 11.94 10.49 11.35
N TRP A 259 11.60 10.78 10.08
CA TRP A 259 11.60 9.77 9.02
C TRP A 259 12.99 9.19 8.79
N GLU A 260 14.02 10.03 8.67
CA GLU A 260 15.40 9.56 8.46
C GLU A 260 15.85 8.61 9.57
N THR A 261 15.46 8.89 10.82
CA THR A 261 15.74 8.00 11.95
C THR A 261 14.95 6.69 11.82
N LEU A 262 13.65 6.78 11.56
CA LEU A 262 12.75 5.64 11.44
C LEU A 262 13.14 4.71 10.29
N SER A 263 13.59 5.26 9.16
CA SER A 263 14.00 4.53 7.96
C SER A 263 15.39 3.88 8.08
N GLN A 264 16.09 4.07 9.19
CA GLN A 264 17.31 3.32 9.51
C GLN A 264 17.07 2.17 10.51
N THR A 265 15.87 2.02 11.09
CA THR A 265 15.61 0.93 12.03
C THR A 265 15.30 -0.37 11.30
N ASN A 266 15.59 -1.50 11.98
CA ASN A 266 15.25 -2.84 11.51
C ASN A 266 13.95 -3.36 12.14
N ASP A 267 13.18 -2.48 12.77
CA ASP A 267 11.94 -2.88 13.44
C ASP A 267 10.92 -3.32 12.41
N VAL A 268 10.18 -4.39 12.74
CA VAL A 268 9.10 -4.92 11.91
C VAL A 268 7.73 -4.79 12.57
N LEU A 269 7.69 -4.29 13.81
CA LEU A 269 6.47 -3.96 14.55
C LEU A 269 6.68 -2.63 15.27
N ARG A 270 5.72 -1.72 15.11
CA ARG A 270 5.74 -0.38 15.69
C ARG A 270 4.44 -0.11 16.41
N LEU A 271 4.54 0.54 17.57
CA LEU A 271 3.43 1.00 18.40
C LEU A 271 3.60 2.49 18.70
N TRP A 272 2.51 3.24 18.74
CA TRP A 272 2.33 4.59 19.22
C TRP A 272 2.10 4.61 20.73
N ILE A 273 3.19 4.70 21.47
CA ILE A 273 3.19 4.70 22.94
C ILE A 273 3.70 6.04 23.42
N ASN A 274 3.00 6.67 24.36
CA ASN A 274 3.39 7.96 24.96
C ASN A 274 3.65 9.08 23.94
N ASN A 275 2.85 9.12 22.86
CA ASN A 275 3.01 10.05 21.74
C ASN A 275 4.29 9.89 20.91
N GLU A 276 4.87 8.69 20.91
CA GLU A 276 6.07 8.37 20.13
C GLU A 276 5.88 7.04 19.37
N ILE A 277 6.50 6.94 18.20
CA ILE A 277 6.62 5.69 17.46
C ILE A 277 7.71 4.86 18.13
N GLN A 278 7.35 3.73 18.71
CA GLN A 278 8.26 2.79 19.35
C GLN A 278 8.33 1.49 18.56
N GLY A 279 9.53 1.13 18.11
CA GLY A 279 9.82 -0.21 17.62
C GLY A 279 9.76 -1.20 18.79
N VAL A 280 9.03 -2.29 18.61
CA VAL A 280 8.95 -3.39 19.59
C VAL A 280 9.36 -4.71 18.94
N PRO A 281 9.79 -5.70 19.73
CA PRO A 281 10.09 -7.02 19.20
C PRO A 281 8.91 -7.62 18.43
N GLU A 282 9.18 -8.37 17.35
CA GLU A 282 8.12 -9.01 16.55
C GLU A 282 7.21 -9.94 17.37
N ASN A 283 7.74 -10.51 18.45
CA ASN A 283 7.04 -11.43 19.35
C ASN A 283 6.33 -10.71 20.52
N TYR A 284 6.20 -9.38 20.46
CA TYR A 284 5.60 -8.57 21.53
C TYR A 284 4.21 -9.08 21.95
N PHE A 285 3.39 -9.51 20.99
CA PHE A 285 2.04 -10.03 21.24
C PHE A 285 1.97 -11.54 21.45
N ASP A 286 3.07 -12.29 21.30
CA ASP A 286 3.09 -13.74 21.44
C ASP A 286 2.62 -14.21 22.84
N PRO A 287 3.03 -13.59 23.96
CA PRO A 287 2.53 -13.97 25.29
C PRO A 287 1.01 -13.81 25.41
N LEU A 288 0.45 -12.71 24.90
CA LEU A 288 -0.99 -12.43 24.96
C LEU A 288 -1.79 -13.38 24.05
N ILE A 289 -1.23 -13.75 22.89
CA ILE A 289 -1.79 -14.79 22.01
C ILE A 289 -1.87 -16.13 22.76
N ILE A 290 -0.79 -16.53 23.44
CA ILE A 290 -0.74 -17.78 24.21
C ILE A 290 -1.78 -17.75 25.34
N GLU A 291 -1.82 -16.67 26.12
CA GLU A 291 -2.79 -16.50 27.22
C GLU A 291 -4.24 -16.56 26.72
N THR A 292 -4.52 -15.96 25.55
CA THR A 292 -5.85 -15.99 24.93
C THR A 292 -6.25 -17.42 24.57
N ILE A 293 -5.33 -18.20 24.00
CA ILE A 293 -5.59 -19.62 23.67
C ILE A 293 -5.76 -20.46 24.95
N GLU A 294 -4.95 -20.21 25.98
CA GLU A 294 -5.07 -20.88 27.28
C GLU A 294 -6.44 -20.63 27.92
N ARG A 295 -6.89 -19.37 27.92
CA ARG A 295 -8.22 -18.99 28.41
C ARG A 295 -9.32 -19.73 27.65
N LEU A 296 -9.28 -19.70 26.31
CA LEU A 296 -10.28 -20.37 25.47
C LEU A 296 -10.30 -21.89 25.68
N HIS A 297 -9.15 -22.51 25.96
CA HIS A 297 -9.10 -23.92 26.33
C HIS A 297 -9.73 -24.22 27.69
N ASN A 298 -9.57 -23.31 28.67
CA ASN A 298 -10.17 -23.48 29.99
C ASN A 298 -11.69 -23.34 29.97
N GLU A 299 -12.24 -22.67 28.96
CA GLU A 299 -13.68 -22.58 28.69
C GLU A 299 -14.25 -23.86 28.03
N GLN A 300 -13.38 -24.76 27.52
CA GLN A 300 -13.79 -26.02 26.91
C GLN A 300 -13.84 -27.16 27.93
N SER A 301 -14.84 -28.06 27.81
CA SER A 301 -14.88 -29.30 28.59
C SER A 301 -13.71 -30.24 28.27
N THR A 302 -13.23 -30.22 27.03
CA THR A 302 -12.06 -30.97 26.56
C THR A 302 -11.25 -30.09 25.63
N LYS A 303 -9.96 -29.91 25.93
CA LYS A 303 -9.06 -29.05 25.13
C LYS A 303 -8.94 -29.57 23.69
N ASP A 304 -9.51 -28.84 22.74
CA ASP A 304 -9.48 -29.15 21.31
C ASP A 304 -9.10 -27.92 20.48
N PHE A 305 -8.82 -28.13 19.19
CA PHE A 305 -8.42 -27.10 18.24
C PHE A 305 -9.43 -25.94 18.15
N ILE A 306 -8.95 -24.70 18.28
CA ILE A 306 -9.72 -23.47 18.17
C ILE A 306 -9.45 -22.82 16.82
N LYS A 307 -10.49 -22.31 16.16
CA LYS A 307 -10.33 -21.56 14.89
C LYS A 307 -9.47 -20.32 15.10
N THR A 308 -8.49 -20.10 14.23
CA THR A 308 -7.56 -18.95 14.33
C THR A 308 -8.31 -17.62 14.33
N GLY A 309 -9.33 -17.45 13.48
CA GLY A 309 -10.17 -16.26 13.47
C GLY A 309 -10.89 -16.00 14.81
N THR A 310 -11.24 -17.06 15.56
CA THR A 310 -11.81 -16.92 16.92
C THR A 310 -10.76 -16.43 17.90
N VAL A 311 -9.54 -16.99 17.87
CA VAL A 311 -8.43 -16.51 18.70
C VAL A 311 -8.15 -15.03 18.46
N ILE A 312 -8.07 -14.62 17.18
CA ILE A 312 -7.85 -13.21 16.83
C ILE A 312 -9.00 -12.34 17.33
N ALA A 313 -10.26 -12.73 17.12
CA ALA A 313 -11.42 -11.95 17.56
C ALA A 313 -11.43 -11.72 19.09
N GLU A 314 -11.02 -12.73 19.86
CA GLU A 314 -10.90 -12.69 21.31
C GLU A 314 -9.71 -11.86 21.80
N LEU A 315 -8.68 -11.72 20.95
CA LEU A 315 -7.49 -10.94 21.20
C LEU A 315 -7.71 -9.43 20.95
N LEU A 316 -8.48 -9.06 19.92
CA LEU A 316 -8.70 -7.66 19.53
C LEU A 316 -9.10 -6.73 20.69
N PRO A 317 -10.08 -7.06 21.54
CA PRO A 317 -10.50 -6.14 22.61
C PRO A 317 -9.47 -6.00 23.74
N LEU A 318 -8.44 -6.86 23.78
CA LEU A 318 -7.39 -6.83 24.80
C LEU A 318 -6.20 -5.95 24.40
N ILE A 319 -6.13 -5.54 23.13
CA ILE A 319 -5.04 -4.75 22.58
C ILE A 319 -5.50 -3.29 22.42
N GLU A 320 -4.87 -2.39 23.19
CA GLU A 320 -5.16 -0.95 23.10
C GLU A 320 -4.75 -0.36 21.76
N GLU A 321 -3.52 -0.68 21.32
CA GLU A 321 -3.02 -0.29 20.01
C GLU A 321 -2.89 -1.50 19.09
N LEU A 322 -3.90 -1.68 18.26
CA LEU A 322 -4.05 -2.85 17.43
C LEU A 322 -3.14 -2.79 16.19
N PRO A 323 -2.16 -3.70 16.03
CA PRO A 323 -1.46 -3.84 14.75
C PRO A 323 -2.38 -4.47 13.70
N SER A 324 -1.90 -4.62 12.47
CA SER A 324 -2.63 -5.37 11.44
C SER A 324 -3.08 -6.75 11.96
N VAL A 325 -4.35 -7.10 11.75
CA VAL A 325 -4.88 -8.43 12.10
C VAL A 325 -4.15 -9.55 11.35
N PHE A 326 -3.62 -9.24 10.16
CA PHE A 326 -2.79 -10.17 9.39
C PHE A 326 -1.41 -10.37 10.01
N PHE A 327 -0.89 -9.37 10.73
CA PHE A 327 0.33 -9.54 11.52
C PHE A 327 0.10 -10.44 12.73
N LEU A 328 -1.04 -10.29 13.44
CA LEU A 328 -1.41 -11.19 14.54
C LEU A 328 -1.57 -12.63 14.04
N GLU A 329 -2.18 -12.82 12.87
CA GLU A 329 -2.26 -14.12 12.19
C GLU A 329 -0.87 -14.68 11.88
N CYS A 330 0.04 -13.85 11.36
CA CYS A 330 1.43 -14.23 11.12
C CYS A 330 2.13 -14.71 12.40
N ARG A 331 1.93 -14.02 13.53
CA ARG A 331 2.48 -14.45 14.82
C ARG A 331 1.91 -15.79 15.29
N ILE A 332 0.62 -16.05 15.09
CA ILE A 332 0.03 -17.36 15.37
C ILE A 332 0.67 -18.46 14.48
N ARG A 333 0.92 -18.19 13.19
CA ARG A 333 1.65 -19.13 12.33
C ARG A 333 3.08 -19.36 12.81
N PHE A 334 3.78 -18.31 13.23
CA PHE A 334 5.12 -18.44 13.79
C PHE A 334 5.13 -19.33 15.04
N LEU A 335 4.16 -19.17 15.94
CA LEU A 335 4.01 -20.03 17.13
C LEU A 335 3.70 -21.49 16.77
N VAL A 336 3.05 -21.75 15.64
CA VAL A 336 2.93 -23.11 15.09
C VAL A 336 4.29 -23.65 14.63
N TYR A 337 5.05 -22.86 13.87
CA TYR A 337 6.34 -23.28 13.31
C TYR A 337 7.42 -23.49 14.38
N SER A 338 7.40 -22.69 15.45
CA SER A 338 8.29 -22.84 16.60
C SER A 338 7.94 -24.03 17.49
N GLY A 339 6.82 -24.70 17.25
CA GLY A 339 6.36 -25.86 18.01
C GLY A 339 5.63 -25.52 19.30
N MET A 340 5.25 -24.26 19.54
CA MET A 340 4.41 -23.88 20.68
C MET A 340 2.95 -24.27 20.44
N LEU A 341 2.49 -24.21 19.19
CA LEU A 341 1.14 -24.56 18.77
C LEU A 341 1.13 -25.78 17.82
N ALA A 342 0.09 -26.60 17.94
CA ALA A 342 -0.31 -27.61 16.97
C ALA A 342 -1.23 -26.98 15.92
N LEU A 343 -1.16 -27.48 14.69
CA LEU A 343 -1.91 -27.00 13.53
C LEU A 343 -2.92 -28.05 13.05
N LYS A 344 -4.14 -27.61 12.74
CA LYS A 344 -5.15 -28.39 12.02
C LYS A 344 -5.69 -27.60 10.84
N GLY A 345 -5.51 -28.11 9.62
CA GLY A 345 -5.92 -27.45 8.38
C GLY A 345 -4.75 -26.82 7.61
N ILE A 346 -5.06 -26.05 6.56
CA ILE A 346 -4.06 -25.36 5.73
C ILE A 346 -4.10 -23.86 6.07
N PRO A 347 -2.97 -23.22 6.42
CA PRO A 347 -2.93 -21.82 6.86
C PRO A 347 -3.00 -20.83 5.67
N LYS A 348 -4.04 -20.95 4.83
CA LYS A 348 -4.29 -20.02 3.71
C LYS A 348 -4.87 -18.68 4.15
N SER A 349 -5.63 -18.69 5.25
CA SER A 349 -6.10 -17.49 5.95
C SER A 349 -6.60 -17.88 7.34
N MET A 350 -6.87 -16.90 8.21
CA MET A 350 -7.38 -17.10 9.57
C MET A 350 -8.67 -17.94 9.68
N ARG A 351 -9.41 -18.19 8.59
CA ARG A 351 -10.62 -19.04 8.57
C ARG A 351 -10.33 -20.52 8.29
N HIS A 352 -9.21 -20.82 7.65
CA HIS A 352 -8.91 -22.12 7.06
C HIS A 352 -8.23 -23.11 8.00
N TYR A 353 -7.67 -22.64 9.10
CA TYR A 353 -6.99 -23.49 10.07
C TYR A 353 -7.40 -23.19 11.50
N SER A 354 -7.01 -24.11 12.37
CA SER A 354 -7.22 -24.06 13.80
C SER A 354 -5.92 -24.39 14.52
N VAL A 355 -5.76 -23.85 15.72
CA VAL A 355 -4.58 -24.03 16.57
C VAL A 355 -4.95 -24.61 17.92
N LYS A 356 -3.97 -25.24 18.57
CA LYS A 356 -4.06 -25.77 19.94
C LYS A 356 -2.67 -25.67 20.56
N LEU A 357 -2.53 -25.26 21.82
CA LEU A 357 -1.28 -25.42 22.59
C LEU A 357 -0.79 -26.86 22.54
N ARG A 358 0.51 -27.03 22.26
CA ARG A 358 1.16 -28.34 22.43
C ARG A 358 1.38 -28.61 23.92
N GLU A 359 1.26 -29.89 24.28
CA GLU A 359 1.55 -30.40 25.62
C GLU A 359 3.06 -30.52 25.87
#